data_AF-A0A147BWD8-F1
#
_entry.id   AF-A0A147BWD8-F1
#
_cell.length_a   1.000
_cell.length_b   1.000
_cell.length_c   1.000
_cell.angle_alpha   90.00
_cell.angle_beta   90.00
_cell.angle_gamma   90.00
#
_symmetry.space_group_name_H-M   'P 1'
#
loop_
_entity.id
_entity.type
_entity.pdbx_description
1 polymer ?
#
loop_
_entity_poly.entity_id
_entity_poly.type
_entity_poly.pdbx_seq_one_letter_code
_entity_poly.pdbx_strand_id
1 'polypeptide(L)'
;MIRMVISPFSIVLLAASGYLHAAQTPKQDADKCSPRLGEFITTVCSSSNATFSGFSVCTYTCEKKISKLQSSWTAHNMPNGLPCGDCKQCCDGKCTSVNFDLKNPLTLKPCTK
;
A
#
# COMPACT_ATOMS: atom_id res chain seq x y z
N MET A 1 6.46 56.90 -5.60
CA MET A 1 5.50 55.79 -5.68
C MET A 1 6.26 54.47 -5.63
N ILE A 2 6.31 53.82 -4.46
CA ILE A 2 6.63 52.39 -4.32
C ILE A 2 5.73 51.89 -3.20
N ARG A 3 4.70 51.12 -3.54
CA ARG A 3 3.80 50.51 -2.55
C ARG A 3 4.48 49.26 -1.99
N MET A 4 4.80 49.27 -0.70
CA MET A 4 5.30 48.11 0.02
C MET A 4 4.12 47.16 0.27
N VAL A 5 4.02 46.09 -0.52
CA VAL A 5 3.03 45.04 -0.33
C VAL A 5 3.65 44.02 0.61
N ILE A 6 3.33 44.11 1.90
CA ILE A 6 3.66 43.07 2.88
C ILE A 6 2.67 41.93 2.65
N SER A 7 3.10 40.94 1.87
CA SER A 7 2.37 39.69 1.68
C SER A 7 2.46 38.86 2.97
N PRO A 8 1.35 38.52 3.64
CA PRO A 8 1.40 37.62 4.77
C PRO A 8 1.70 36.23 4.22
N PHE A 9 2.92 35.75 4.43
CA PHE A 9 3.26 34.36 4.19
C PHE A 9 2.49 33.51 5.21
N SER A 10 1.34 32.99 4.80
CA SER A 10 0.58 31.99 5.54
C SER A 10 1.41 30.71 5.60
N ILE A 11 2.15 30.53 6.70
CA ILE A 11 2.83 29.27 7.00
C ILE A 11 1.75 28.29 7.47
N VAL A 12 1.29 27.43 6.55
CA VAL A 12 0.48 26.27 6.90
C VAL A 12 1.41 25.24 7.52
N LEU A 13 1.46 25.21 8.86
CA LEU A 13 2.06 24.09 9.60
C LEU A 13 1.13 22.88 9.46
N LEU A 14 1.40 22.03 8.46
CA LEU A 14 0.86 20.66 8.43
C LEU A 14 1.50 19.86 9.57
N ALA A 15 0.85 19.84 10.72
CA ALA A 15 1.14 18.89 11.78
C ALA A 15 0.76 17.48 11.28
N ALA A 16 1.70 16.79 10.65
CA ALA A 16 1.60 15.34 10.49
C ALA A 16 1.75 14.74 11.90
N SER A 17 0.63 14.38 12.53
CA SER A 17 0.65 13.61 13.77
C SER A 17 1.37 12.29 13.49
N GLY A 18 2.63 12.22 13.90
CA GLY A 18 3.44 11.00 13.85
C GLY A 18 2.80 9.95 14.74
N TYR A 19 1.89 9.16 14.18
CA TYR A 19 1.53 7.87 14.73
C TYR A 19 2.76 6.98 14.58
N LEU A 20 3.56 6.93 15.64
CA LEU A 20 4.61 5.95 15.90
C LEU A 20 3.99 4.55 16.09
N HIS A 21 3.24 4.07 15.11
CA HIS A 21 3.09 2.62 14.95
C HIS A 21 4.42 2.12 14.41
N ALA A 22 5.01 1.12 15.08
CA ALA A 22 6.17 0.40 14.59
C ALA A 22 5.99 0.19 13.07
N ALA A 23 6.91 0.74 12.27
CA ALA A 23 6.75 0.81 10.82
C ALA A 23 6.46 -0.60 10.30
N GLN A 24 5.19 -0.86 9.98
CA GLN A 24 4.78 -2.14 9.45
C GLN A 24 5.48 -2.29 8.11
N THR A 25 5.99 -3.49 7.88
CA THR A 25 6.60 -3.78 6.58
C THR A 25 5.49 -3.74 5.51
N PRO A 26 5.80 -3.34 4.27
CA PRO A 26 4.82 -3.34 3.17
C PRO A 26 4.07 -4.67 3.03
N LYS A 27 4.74 -5.78 3.36
CA LYS A 27 4.15 -7.11 3.45
C LYS A 27 3.01 -7.18 4.46
N GLN A 28 3.22 -6.69 5.68
CA GLN A 28 2.19 -6.71 6.73
C GLN A 28 0.99 -5.85 6.38
N ASP A 29 1.18 -4.71 5.72
CA ASP A 29 0.08 -3.87 5.27
C ASP A 29 -0.76 -4.54 4.18
N ALA A 30 -0.09 -5.19 3.21
CA ALA A 30 -0.77 -6.02 2.23
C ALA A 30 -1.46 -7.24 2.87
N ASP A 31 -0.84 -7.89 3.86
CA ASP A 31 -1.42 -9.06 4.53
C ASP A 31 -2.61 -8.72 5.44
N LYS A 32 -2.69 -7.48 5.97
CA LYS A 32 -3.89 -6.98 6.64
C LYS A 32 -5.05 -6.79 5.68
N CYS A 33 -4.72 -6.39 4.46
CA CYS A 33 -5.69 -6.26 3.40
C CYS A 33 -6.29 -7.64 3.09
N SER A 34 -5.44 -8.62 2.82
CA SER A 34 -5.86 -10.01 2.85
C SER A 34 -4.69 -10.95 3.08
N PRO A 35 -4.94 -12.08 3.79
CA PRO A 35 -3.93 -13.10 3.97
C PRO A 35 -3.21 -13.46 2.67
N ARG A 36 -1.87 -13.53 2.74
CA ARG A 36 -0.95 -13.93 1.66
C ARG A 36 -0.81 -12.94 0.49
N LEU A 37 -1.52 -11.81 0.49
CA LEU A 37 -1.32 -10.79 -0.55
C LEU A 37 0.12 -10.24 -0.52
N GLY A 38 0.69 -10.05 0.66
CA GLY A 38 2.06 -9.58 0.81
C GLY A 38 3.08 -10.58 0.27
N GLU A 39 2.85 -11.88 0.46
CA GLU A 39 3.69 -12.95 -0.12
C GLU A 39 3.60 -13.01 -1.64
N PHE A 40 2.38 -12.88 -2.19
CA PHE A 40 2.17 -12.77 -3.63
C PHE A 40 2.96 -11.61 -4.23
N ILE A 41 2.81 -10.39 -3.69
CA ILE A 41 3.54 -9.21 -4.18
C ILE A 41 5.05 -9.38 -4.03
N THR A 42 5.50 -9.94 -2.89
CA THR A 42 6.92 -10.22 -2.65
C THR A 42 7.48 -11.15 -3.73
N THR A 43 6.73 -12.17 -4.14
CA THR A 43 7.11 -13.11 -5.19
C THR A 43 7.21 -12.40 -6.54
N VAL A 44 6.24 -11.52 -6.86
CA VAL A 44 6.27 -10.72 -8.09
C VAL A 44 7.50 -9.81 -8.12
N CYS A 45 7.78 -9.02 -7.08
CA CYS A 45 8.97 -8.17 -7.04
C CYS A 45 10.26 -9.00 -7.15
N SER A 46 10.33 -10.12 -6.44
CA SER A 46 11.53 -10.99 -6.42
C SER A 46 11.81 -11.62 -7.79
N SER A 47 10.77 -11.93 -8.58
CA SER A 47 10.93 -12.43 -9.95
C SER A 47 11.68 -11.46 -10.87
N SER A 48 11.71 -10.17 -10.52
CA SER A 48 12.43 -9.11 -11.23
C SER A 48 13.72 -8.66 -10.53
N ASN A 49 14.21 -9.44 -9.55
CA ASN A 49 15.33 -9.09 -8.66
C ASN A 49 15.11 -7.77 -7.90
N ALA A 50 13.87 -7.51 -7.49
CA ALA A 50 13.47 -6.34 -6.71
C ALA A 50 12.86 -6.76 -5.36
N THR A 51 12.82 -5.83 -4.41
CA THR A 51 12.24 -6.01 -3.07
C THR A 51 10.92 -5.26 -2.97
N PHE A 52 9.93 -5.85 -2.31
CA PHE A 52 8.67 -5.18 -2.04
C PHE A 52 8.87 -4.02 -1.04
N SER A 53 8.66 -2.78 -1.49
CA SER A 53 9.01 -1.56 -0.74
C SER A 53 7.83 -0.67 -0.37
N GLY A 54 6.65 -0.87 -0.97
CA GLY A 54 5.47 -0.09 -0.59
C GLY A 54 4.17 -0.65 -1.12
N PHE A 55 3.10 -0.56 -0.33
CA PHE A 55 1.74 -0.92 -0.70
C PHE A 55 0.83 0.30 -0.55
N SER A 56 -0.06 0.53 -1.52
CA SER A 56 -1.02 1.64 -1.48
C SER A 56 -2.26 1.26 -2.27
N VAL A 57 -3.46 1.41 -1.68
CA VAL A 57 -4.79 1.19 -2.29
C VAL A 57 -4.77 0.09 -3.37
N CYS A 58 -4.59 0.41 -4.67
CA CYS A 58 -4.54 -0.55 -5.79
C CYS A 58 -3.20 -0.56 -6.55
N THR A 59 -2.10 -0.27 -5.84
CA THR A 59 -0.73 -0.23 -6.35
C THR A 59 0.26 -0.83 -5.36
N TYR A 60 1.37 -1.34 -5.88
CA TYR A 60 2.52 -1.74 -5.06
C TYR A 60 3.81 -1.28 -5.71
N THR A 61 4.84 -1.06 -4.91
CA THR A 61 6.14 -0.60 -5.35
C THR A 61 7.18 -1.69 -5.12
N CYS A 62 7.95 -1.98 -6.17
CA CYS A 62 9.13 -2.81 -6.09
C CYS A 62 10.38 -1.90 -6.17
N GLU A 63 11.32 -2.07 -5.23
CA GLU A 63 12.62 -1.41 -5.25
C GLU A 63 13.69 -2.36 -5.81
N LYS A 64 14.41 -1.92 -6.83
CA LYS A 64 15.59 -2.61 -7.33
C LYS A 64 16.84 -1.84 -6.96
N LYS A 65 17.76 -2.47 -6.25
CA LYS A 65 19.07 -1.91 -5.96
C LYS A 65 19.95 -2.05 -7.20
N ILE A 66 20.42 -0.91 -7.71
CA ILE A 66 21.36 -0.85 -8.84
C ILE A 66 22.79 -0.85 -8.30
N SER A 67 23.02 -0.11 -7.21
CA SER A 67 24.28 -0.05 -6.49
C SER A 67 24.03 0.18 -5.00
N LYS A 68 25.09 0.29 -4.18
CA LYS A 68 24.95 0.59 -2.75
C LYS A 68 24.32 1.97 -2.47
N LEU A 69 24.41 2.91 -3.41
CA LEU A 69 23.90 4.29 -3.26
C LEU A 69 22.71 4.60 -4.17
N GLN A 70 22.33 3.68 -5.05
CA GLN A 70 21.30 3.94 -6.05
C GLN A 70 20.29 2.80 -6.11
N SER A 71 19.03 3.17 -5.97
CA SER A 71 17.87 2.31 -6.16
C SER A 71 16.96 2.90 -7.24
N SER A 72 16.20 2.03 -7.90
CA SER A 72 15.08 2.41 -8.74
C SER A 72 13.79 1.87 -8.13
N TRP A 73 12.72 2.66 -8.15
CA TRP A 73 11.41 2.26 -7.67
C TRP A 73 10.44 2.17 -8.84
N THR A 74 9.74 1.04 -8.94
CA THR A 74 8.71 0.83 -9.96
C THR A 74 7.40 0.60 -9.25
N ALA A 75 6.42 1.46 -9.53
CA ALA A 75 5.04 1.26 -9.10
C ALA A 75 4.30 0.40 -10.13
N HIS A 76 3.56 -0.59 -9.64
CA HIS A 76 2.75 -1.50 -10.42
C HIS A 76 1.29 -1.38 -9.98
N ASN A 77 0.38 -1.41 -10.94
CA ASN A 77 -1.04 -1.54 -10.66
C ASN A 77 -1.34 -2.96 -10.20
N MET A 78 -2.31 -3.09 -9.27
CA MET A 78 -2.80 -4.39 -8.86
C MET A 78 -3.53 -5.08 -10.03
N PRO A 79 -3.25 -6.37 -10.30
CA PRO A 79 -4.03 -7.14 -11.25
C PRO A 79 -5.54 -7.12 -10.95
N ASN A 80 -6.35 -7.14 -12.00
CA ASN A 80 -7.81 -7.19 -11.88
C ASN A 80 -8.26 -8.39 -11.03
N GLY A 81 -9.23 -8.17 -10.14
CA GLY A 81 -9.82 -9.19 -9.27
C GLY A 81 -9.14 -9.34 -7.91
N LEU A 82 -7.91 -8.83 -7.73
CA LEU A 82 -7.26 -8.82 -6.42
C LEU A 82 -7.80 -7.71 -5.51
N PRO A 83 -7.81 -7.92 -4.19
CA PRO A 83 -8.31 -6.92 -3.25
C PRO A 83 -7.43 -5.67 -3.25
N CYS A 84 -8.07 -4.53 -3.11
CA CYS A 84 -7.40 -3.24 -3.05
C CYS A 84 -8.17 -2.24 -2.16
N GLY A 85 -7.54 -1.14 -1.78
CA GLY A 85 -8.10 -0.15 -0.85
C GLY A 85 -8.02 -0.57 0.62
N ASP A 86 -9.06 -0.29 1.39
CA ASP A 86 -9.12 -0.66 2.82
C ASP A 86 -9.25 -2.18 3.03
N CYS A 87 -9.56 -2.92 1.95
CA CYS A 87 -9.65 -4.37 1.92
C CYS A 87 -10.52 -4.95 3.03
N LYS A 88 -11.66 -4.31 3.24
CA LYS A 88 -12.71 -4.80 4.12
C LYS A 88 -13.95 -5.14 3.33
N GLN A 89 -14.65 -6.17 3.78
CA GLN A 89 -16.02 -6.47 3.39
C GLN A 89 -16.94 -6.33 4.60
N CYS A 90 -18.23 -6.11 4.34
CA CYS A 90 -19.25 -6.14 5.39
C CYS A 90 -19.71 -7.59 5.60
N CYS A 91 -19.60 -8.09 6.84
CA CYS A 91 -20.11 -9.38 7.26
C CYS A 91 -21.00 -9.18 8.49
N ASP A 92 -22.30 -9.45 8.36
CA ASP A 92 -23.29 -9.33 9.44
C ASP A 92 -23.20 -7.99 10.21
N GLY A 93 -23.04 -6.89 9.47
CA GLY A 93 -22.92 -5.53 10.03
C GLY A 93 -21.54 -5.16 10.58
N LYS A 94 -20.51 -6.01 10.38
CA LYS A 94 -19.13 -5.76 10.82
C LYS A 94 -18.18 -5.63 9.63
N CYS A 95 -17.25 -4.68 9.67
CA CYS A 95 -16.16 -4.60 8.71
C CYS A 95 -15.09 -5.65 9.04
N THR A 96 -14.87 -6.60 8.13
CA THR A 96 -13.89 -7.67 8.27
C THR A 96 -12.90 -7.64 7.12
N SER A 97 -11.65 -8.04 7.33
CA SER A 97 -10.68 -8.16 6.23
C SER A 97 -11.19 -9.15 5.18
N VAL A 98 -11.01 -8.82 3.91
CA VAL A 98 -11.36 -9.74 2.82
C VAL A 98 -10.44 -10.96 2.87
N ASN A 99 -11.00 -12.13 2.59
CA ASN A 99 -10.24 -13.36 2.44
C ASN A 99 -10.43 -13.84 1.00
N PHE A 100 -9.36 -13.89 0.21
CA PHE A 100 -9.42 -14.36 -1.17
C PHE A 100 -8.58 -15.62 -1.36
N ASP A 101 -8.98 -16.45 -2.31
CA ASP A 101 -8.19 -17.61 -2.69
C ASP A 101 -7.17 -17.22 -3.78
N LEU A 102 -5.89 -17.16 -3.43
CA LEU A 102 -4.82 -16.95 -4.41
C LEU A 102 -4.77 -18.04 -5.51
N LYS A 103 -5.34 -19.22 -5.29
CA LYS A 103 -5.47 -20.25 -6.34
C LYS A 103 -6.49 -19.88 -7.40
N ASN A 104 -7.49 -19.06 -7.05
CA ASN A 104 -8.45 -18.49 -7.98
C ASN A 104 -8.72 -17.02 -7.61
N PRO A 105 -7.84 -16.10 -8.03
CA PRO A 105 -7.84 -14.70 -7.58
C PRO A 105 -9.13 -13.93 -7.91
N LEU A 106 -10.02 -14.51 -8.74
CA LEU A 106 -11.32 -13.95 -9.10
C LEU A 106 -12.44 -14.27 -8.09
N THR A 107 -12.19 -15.11 -7.08
CA THR A 107 -13.23 -15.51 -6.11
C THR A 107 -12.89 -14.99 -4.72
N LEU A 108 -13.51 -13.86 -4.36
CA LEU A 108 -13.61 -13.44 -2.96
C LEU A 108 -14.37 -14.54 -2.20
N LYS A 109 -13.83 -14.99 -1.07
CA LYS A 109 -14.57 -15.93 -0.24
C LYS A 109 -15.71 -15.17 0.43
N PRO A 110 -16.93 -15.74 0.43
CA PRO A 110 -18.03 -15.15 1.19
C PRO A 110 -17.67 -15.11 2.68
N CYS A 111 -18.34 -14.23 3.42
CA CYS A 111 -18.24 -14.19 4.88
C CYS A 111 -18.39 -15.61 5.45
N THR A 112 -17.33 -16.12 6.07
CA THR A 112 -17.40 -17.35 6.87
C THR A 112 -18.18 -17.05 8.14
N LYS A 113 -19.27 -17.80 8.37
CA LYS A 113 -20.00 -17.83 9.64
C LYS A 113 -19.23 -18.60 10.70
#